data_AF-A0A3D9E7E7-F1
#
_entry.id   AF-A0A3D9E7E7-F1
#
_cell.length_a   1.000
_cell.length_b   1.000
_cell.length_c   1.000
_cell.angle_alpha   90.00
_cell.angle_beta   90.00
_cell.angle_gamma   90.00
#
_symmetry.space_group_name_H-M   'P 1'
#
loop_
_entity.id
_entity.type
_entity.pdbx_description
1 polymer ?
#
loop_
_entity_poly.entity_id
_entity_poly.type
_entity_poly.pdbx_seq_one_letter_code
_entity_poly.pdbx_strand_id
1 'polypeptide(L)' 'MASRLPLLITLAGVAVLFLSIAFVFALVIGAMFFGGIEFTGGHTDAMTSPSTWTLVA' A
#
# COMPACT_ATOMS: atom_id res chain seq x y z
N MET A 1 41.31 9.22 -10.42
CA MET A 1 39.99 9.82 -10.14
C MET A 1 38.96 8.71 -10.16
N ALA A 2 38.52 8.24 -8.99
CA ALA A 2 37.50 7.20 -8.91
C ALA A 2 36.16 7.74 -9.44
N SER A 3 35.50 6.98 -10.31
CA SER A 3 34.19 7.36 -10.83
C SER A 3 33.19 7.45 -9.67
N ARG A 4 32.52 8.60 -9.51
CA ARG A 4 31.46 8.81 -8.49
C ARG A 4 30.13 8.18 -8.91
N LEU A 5 30.08 7.62 -10.12
CA LEU A 5 28.88 7.03 -10.71
C LEU A 5 28.28 5.89 -9.86
N PRO A 6 29.05 4.95 -9.28
CA PRO A 6 28.49 3.91 -8.40
C PRO A 6 27.85 4.50 -7.13
N LEU A 7 28.41 5.60 -6.60
CA LEU A 7 27.89 6.29 -5.42
C LEU A 7 26.57 7.01 -5.72
N LEU A 8 26.45 7.61 -6.91
CA LEU A 8 25.20 8.25 -7.33
C LEU A 8 24.08 7.23 -7.55
N ILE A 9 24.40 6.05 -8.07
CA ILE A 9 23.42 4.97 -8.26
C ILE A 9 22.89 4.45 -6.92
N THR A 10 23.78 4.21 -5.94
CA THR A 10 23.34 3.77 -4.61
C THR A 10 22.53 4.85 -3.90
N LEU A 11 22.92 6.12 -4.03
CA LEU A 11 22.16 7.24 -3.48
C LEU A 11 20.75 7.34 -4.09
N ALA A 12 20.63 7.18 -5.40
CA ALA A 12 19.34 7.17 -6.08
C ALA A 12 18.45 6.01 -5.59
N GLY A 13 19.01 4.80 -5.46
CA GLY A 13 18.28 3.64 -4.93
C GLY A 13 17.80 3.84 -3.50
N VAL A 14 18.65 4.39 -2.63
CA VAL A 14 18.29 4.72 -1.24
C VAL A 14 17.19 5.79 -1.21
N ALA A 15 17.29 6.83 -2.03
CA ALA A 15 16.27 7.88 -2.11
C ALA A 15 14.90 7.32 -2.51
N VAL A 16 14.85 6.43 -3.50
CA VAL A 16 13.61 5.75 -3.90
C VAL A 16 13.06 4.87 -2.78
N LEU A 17 13.91 4.14 -2.06
CA LEU A 17 13.50 3.32 -0.92
C LEU A 17 12.83 4.16 0.17
N PHE A 18 13.49 5.26 0.59
CA PHE A 18 12.94 6.16 1.60
C PHE A 18 11.66 6.85 1.14
N LEU A 19 11.61 7.29 -0.12
CA LEU A 19 10.41 7.88 -0.69
C LEU A 19 9.24 6.90 -0.69
N SER A 20 9.47 5.64 -1.06
CA SER A 20 8.45 4.59 -1.09
C SER A 20 7.92 4.28 0.31
N ILE A 21 8.81 4.22 1.32
CA ILE A 21 8.41 4.05 2.72
C ILE A 21 7.57 5.24 3.19
N ALA A 22 8.01 6.48 2.94
CA ALA A 22 7.28 7.69 3.30
C ALA A 22 5.89 7.74 2.64
N PHE A 23 5.80 7.31 1.39
CA PHE A 23 4.54 7.21 0.65
C PHE A 23 3.57 6.21 1.31
N VAL A 24 4.04 5.02 1.69
CA VAL A 24 3.22 4.04 2.42
C VAL A 24 2.71 4.61 3.74
N PHE A 25 3.57 5.27 4.51
CA PHE A 25 3.13 5.94 5.75
C PHE A 25 2.11 7.03 5.49
N ALA A 26 2.28 7.84 4.45
CA ALA A 26 1.30 8.84 4.06
C ALA A 26 -0.06 8.22 3.71
N LEU A 27 -0.08 7.08 3.03
CA LEU A 27 -1.31 6.33 2.74
C LEU A 27 -1.97 5.78 4.03
N VAL A 28 -1.18 5.21 4.95
CA VAL A 28 -1.69 4.70 6.24
C VAL A 28 -2.29 5.83 7.06
N ILE A 29 -1.57 6.95 7.17
CA ILE A 29 -2.03 8.15 7.88
C ILE A 29 -3.31 8.68 7.21
N GLY A 30 -3.32 8.80 5.87
CA GLY A 30 -4.50 9.19 5.12
C GLY A 30 -5.70 8.27 5.41
N ALA A 31 -5.51 6.97 5.42
CA ALA A 31 -6.57 6.02 5.75
C ALA A 31 -7.08 6.16 7.20
N MET A 32 -6.20 6.44 8.16
CA MET A 32 -6.60 6.64 9.57
C MET A 32 -7.49 7.87 9.78
N PHE A 33 -7.26 8.96 9.05
CA PHE A 33 -8.02 10.21 9.23
C PHE A 33 -9.23 10.33 8.31
N PHE A 34 -9.17 9.76 7.11
CA PHE A 34 -10.23 9.89 6.10
C PHE A 34 -11.13 8.64 6.00
N GLY A 35 -10.92 7.61 6.83
CA GLY A 35 -11.73 6.39 6.82
C GLY A 35 -11.39 5.39 5.70
N GLY A 36 -10.29 5.62 4.99
CA GLY A 36 -9.93 4.91 3.76
C GLY A 36 -10.45 5.62 2.50
N ILE A 37 -9.78 5.42 1.38
CA ILE A 37 -10.28 5.84 0.07
C ILE A 37 -11.31 4.82 -0.40
N GLU A 38 -12.55 5.25 -0.60
CA GLU A 38 -13.58 4.45 -1.26
C GLU A 38 -13.13 4.18 -2.70
N PHE A 39 -12.60 2.98 -2.98
CA PHE A 39 -12.39 2.56 -4.35
C PHE A 39 -13.78 2.48 -5.01
N THR A 40 -14.02 3.33 -6.01
CA THR A 40 -15.26 3.43 -6.81
C THR A 40 -15.53 2.14 -7.63
N GLY A 41 -15.73 1.03 -6.94
CA GLY A 41 -15.81 -0.32 -7.47
C GLY A 41 -16.39 -1.28 -6.44
N GLY A 42 -17.49 -0.89 -5.78
CA GLY A 42 -18.54 -1.77 -5.25
C GLY A 42 -18.16 -3.11 -4.60
N HIS A 43 -17.04 -3.23 -3.88
CA HIS A 43 -16.71 -4.47 -3.17
C HIS A 43 -17.39 -4.60 -1.81
N THR A 44 -18.08 -3.56 -1.33
CA THR A 44 -18.83 -3.58 -0.09
C THR A 44 -20.04 -4.52 -0.13
N ASP A 45 -20.57 -4.85 -1.32
CA ASP A 45 -21.71 -5.77 -1.48
C ASP A 45 -21.31 -7.25 -1.57
N ALA A 46 -20.02 -7.60 -1.69
CA ALA A 46 -19.60 -9.00 -1.73
C ALA A 46 -19.51 -9.65 -0.33
N MET A 47 -19.48 -8.84 0.73
CA MET A 47 -19.39 -9.32 2.12
C MET A 47 -20.77 -9.67 2.73
N THR A 48 -21.87 -9.35 2.04
CA THR A 48 -23.24 -9.72 2.44
C THR A 48 -23.72 -11.03 1.82
N SER A 49 -22.88 -11.76 1.07
CA SER A 49 -23.19 -13.15 0.73
C SER A 49 -23.04 -14.00 2.00
N PRO A 50 -24.14 -14.48 2.62
CA PRO A 50 -24.00 -15.42 3.71
C PRO A 50 -23.45 -16.68 3.08
N SER A 51 -22.16 -16.95 3.31
CA SER A 51 -21.61 -18.27 3.09
C SER A 51 -22.22 -19.19 4.15
N THR A 52 -23.50 -19.53 3.93
CA THR A 52 -24.28 -20.50 4.70
C THR A 52 -23.68 -21.88 4.42
N TRP A 53 -22.53 -22.13 5.03
CA TRP A 53 -22.02 -23.48 5.28
C TRP A 53 -22.87 -24.11 6.39
N THR A 54 -24.15 -24.34 6.11
CA THR A 54 -24.93 -25.32 6.85
C THR A 54 -24.47 -26.70 6.39
N LEU A 55 -23.34 -27.15 6.95
CA LEU A 55 -23.05 -28.57 7.04
C LEU A 55 -24.03 -29.15 8.08
N VAL A 56 -25.06 -29.81 7.56
CA VAL A 56 -25.94 -30.68 8.32
C VAL A 56 -25.08 -31.78 8.95
N ALA A 57 -25.03 -31.79 10.28
CA ALA A 57 -24.52 -32.89 11.09
C ALA A 57 -25.59 -33.97 11.24
#